data_AF-A0A7S4HKV9-F1
#
_entry.id   AF-A0A7S4HKV9-F1
#
_cell.length_a   1.000
_cell.length_b   1.000
_cell.length_c   1.000
_cell.angle_alpha   90.00
_cell.angle_beta   90.00
_cell.angle_gamma   90.00
#
_symmetry.space_group_name_H-M   'P 1'
#
loop_
_entity.id
_entity.type
_entity.pdbx_description
1 polymer ?
#
loop_
_entity_poly.entity_id
_entity_poly.type
_entity_poly.pdbx_seq_one_letter_code
_entity_poly.pdbx_strand_id
1 'polypeptide(L)'
;IGMEKGDRLGICLPNISEWAVTFLACAKLGIVVVNINPGYRKHELEQALNQVQCKALIMTPQIKSSDYLQMMIELIPQIETCTKGNIKSENIPSLKNLIFAWTQDTT
;
A
#
# COMPACT_ATOMS: atom_id res chain seq x y z
N ILE A 1 13.46 0.37 0.14
CA ILE A 1 12.37 -0.45 0.73
C ILE A 1 12.71 -1.94 0.87
N GLY A 2 13.95 -2.38 0.56
CA GLY A 2 14.43 -3.73 0.91
C GLY A 2 13.60 -4.88 0.33
N MET A 3 13.00 -4.66 -0.84
CA MET A 3 12.22 -5.68 -1.53
C MET A 3 13.11 -6.52 -2.43
N GLU A 4 12.82 -7.81 -2.50
CA GLU A 4 13.54 -8.82 -3.25
C GLU A 4 12.63 -9.48 -4.28
N LYS A 5 13.23 -10.24 -5.20
CA LYS A 5 12.48 -11.01 -6.20
C LYS A 5 11.52 -11.98 -5.51
N GLY A 6 10.25 -11.97 -5.93
CA GLY A 6 9.17 -12.76 -5.33
C GLY A 6 8.42 -12.06 -4.19
N ASP A 7 8.94 -10.95 -3.66
CA ASP A 7 8.16 -10.12 -2.73
C ASP A 7 6.92 -9.53 -3.41
N ARG A 8 5.92 -9.20 -2.59
CA ARG A 8 4.62 -8.67 -3.05
C ARG A 8 4.48 -7.19 -2.71
N LEU A 9 4.17 -6.38 -3.73
CA LEU A 9 3.83 -4.96 -3.59
C LEU A 9 2.34 -4.76 -3.85
N GLY A 10 1.61 -4.28 -2.85
CA GLY A 10 0.25 -3.79 -3.02
C GLY A 10 0.25 -2.42 -3.68
N ILE A 11 -0.60 -2.22 -4.70
CA ILE A 11 -0.80 -0.93 -5.36
C ILE A 11 -2.28 -0.57 -5.26
N CYS A 12 -2.58 0.54 -4.58
CA CYS A 12 -3.89 1.18 -4.50
C CYS A 12 -3.77 2.63 -5.01
N LEU A 13 -3.44 2.79 -6.29
CA LEU A 13 -3.32 4.10 -6.94
C LEU A 13 -4.46 4.27 -7.96
N PRO A 14 -4.91 5.51 -8.20
CA PRO A 14 -5.80 5.82 -9.32
C PRO A 14 -5.06 5.62 -10.66
N ASN A 15 -5.75 5.91 -11.77
CA ASN A 15 -5.19 5.83 -13.12
C ASN A 15 -4.20 6.99 -13.39
N ILE A 16 -3.05 6.95 -12.73
CA ILE A 16 -1.97 7.93 -12.81
C ILE A 16 -0.67 7.28 -13.29
N SER A 17 0.28 8.10 -13.74
CA SER A 17 1.54 7.65 -14.31
C SER A 17 2.37 6.80 -13.33
N GLU A 18 2.28 7.10 -12.04
CA GLU A 18 2.95 6.45 -10.93
C GLU A 18 2.55 4.99 -10.82
N TRP A 19 1.30 4.64 -11.16
CA TRP A 19 0.86 3.25 -11.23
C TRP A 19 1.62 2.50 -12.32
N ALA A 20 1.69 3.07 -13.53
CA ALA A 20 2.36 2.43 -14.66
C ALA A 20 3.88 2.30 -14.43
N VAL A 21 4.51 3.36 -13.91
CA VAL A 21 5.94 3.35 -13.56
C VAL A 21 6.23 2.31 -12.49
N THR A 22 5.41 2.23 -11.45
CA THR A 22 5.57 1.24 -10.37
C THR A 22 5.41 -0.18 -10.90
N PHE A 23 4.38 -0.43 -11.72
CA PHE A 23 4.15 -1.73 -12.33
C PHE A 23 5.35 -2.20 -13.17
N LEU A 24 5.88 -1.33 -14.03
CA LEU A 24 7.04 -1.65 -14.87
C LEU A 24 8.31 -1.87 -14.03
N ALA A 25 8.51 -1.09 -12.97
CA ALA A 25 9.62 -1.27 -12.05
C ALA A 25 9.54 -2.62 -11.33
N CYS A 26 8.35 -3.01 -10.85
CA CYS A 26 8.13 -4.31 -10.23
C CYS A 26 8.39 -5.46 -11.19
N ALA A 27 7.87 -5.37 -12.42
CA ALA A 27 8.11 -6.36 -13.47
C ALA A 27 9.61 -6.55 -13.74
N LYS A 28 10.37 -5.45 -13.82
CA LYS A 28 11.83 -5.48 -14.02
C LYS A 28 12.58 -6.12 -12.85
N LEU A 29 12.12 -5.91 -11.62
CA LEU A 29 12.76 -6.41 -10.40
C LEU A 29 12.30 -7.82 -10.00
N GLY A 30 11.31 -8.39 -10.69
CA GLY A 30 10.68 -9.67 -10.34
C GLY A 30 9.85 -9.60 -9.06
N ILE A 31 9.31 -8.43 -8.74
CA ILE A 31 8.37 -8.21 -7.64
C ILE A 31 6.96 -8.50 -8.15
N VAL A 32 6.18 -9.22 -7.35
CA VAL A 32 4.78 -9.54 -7.66
C VAL A 32 3.91 -8.34 -7.34
N VAL A 33 3.21 -7.83 -8.35
CA VAL A 33 2.25 -6.72 -8.18
C VAL A 33 0.90 -7.28 -7.73
N VAL A 34 0.37 -6.72 -6.64
CA VAL A 34 -0.99 -6.98 -6.16
C VAL A 34 -1.81 -5.72 -6.32
N ASN A 35 -2.82 -5.75 -7.18
CA ASN A 35 -3.75 -4.64 -7.33
C ASN A 35 -4.78 -4.67 -6.19
N ILE A 36 -4.84 -3.58 -5.42
CA ILE A 36 -5.78 -3.42 -4.32
C ILE A 36 -6.95 -2.59 -4.81
N ASN A 37 -8.17 -3.06 -4.53
CA ASN A 37 -9.37 -2.35 -4.91
C ASN A 37 -9.52 -1.10 -4.03
N PRO A 38 -9.61 0.12 -4.61
CA PRO A 38 -9.85 1.33 -3.82
C PRO A 38 -11.22 1.29 -3.12
N GLY A 39 -12.18 0.49 -3.57
CA GLY A 39 -13.47 0.33 -2.90
C GLY A 39 -13.42 -0.36 -1.53
N TYR A 40 -12.30 -0.98 -1.15
CA TYR A 40 -12.21 -1.74 0.10
C TYR A 40 -12.35 -0.85 1.33
N ARG A 41 -13.17 -1.32 2.27
CA ARG A 41 -13.24 -0.78 3.62
C ARG A 41 -12.20 -1.45 4.52
N LYS A 42 -12.00 -0.89 5.71
CA LYS A 42 -10.96 -1.30 6.67
C LYS A 42 -10.80 -2.82 6.81
N HIS A 43 -11.89 -3.53 7.05
CA HIS A 43 -11.85 -4.99 7.25
C HIS A 43 -11.49 -5.77 5.97
N GLU A 44 -12.03 -5.38 4.82
CA GLU A 44 -11.74 -6.01 3.53
C GLU A 44 -10.27 -5.78 3.13
N LEU A 45 -9.77 -4.56 3.39
CA LEU A 45 -8.38 -4.21 3.16
C LEU A 45 -7.44 -5.04 4.03
N GLU A 46 -7.74 -5.18 5.32
CA GLU A 46 -6.98 -6.01 6.25
C GLU A 46 -6.93 -7.47 5.80
N GLN A 47 -8.10 -8.05 5.49
CA GLN A 47 -8.21 -9.43 5.01
C GLN A 47 -7.43 -9.63 3.72
N ALA A 48 -7.58 -8.72 2.75
CA ALA A 48 -6.87 -8.77 1.48
C ALA A 48 -5.36 -8.71 1.68
N LEU A 49 -4.86 -7.75 2.47
CA LEU A 49 -3.43 -7.57 2.73
C LEU A 49 -2.81 -8.78 3.45
N ASN A 50 -3.56 -9.41 4.36
CA ASN A 50 -3.14 -10.63 5.03
C ASN A 50 -3.12 -11.84 4.09
N GLN A 51 -4.15 -12.01 3.26
CA GLN A 51 -4.25 -13.13 2.32
C GLN A 51 -3.10 -13.11 1.30
N VAL A 52 -2.81 -11.93 0.76
CA VAL A 52 -1.74 -11.77 -0.24
C VAL A 52 -0.38 -11.54 0.39
N GLN A 53 -0.29 -11.31 1.70
CA GLN A 53 0.97 -11.08 2.44
C GLN A 53 1.88 -10.06 1.74
N CYS A 54 1.37 -8.86 1.50
CA CYS A 54 2.13 -7.76 0.90
C CYS A 54 3.22 -7.27 1.85
N LYS A 55 4.46 -7.16 1.35
CA LYS A 55 5.58 -6.61 2.12
C LYS A 55 5.59 -5.08 2.12
N ALA A 56 5.02 -4.49 1.08
CA ALA A 56 4.87 -3.05 0.94
C ALA A 56 3.52 -2.72 0.30
N LEU A 57 3.00 -1.52 0.59
CA LEU A 57 1.79 -0.96 -0.01
C LEU A 57 2.09 0.46 -0.48
N ILE A 58 1.76 0.77 -1.73
CA ILE A 58 1.73 2.13 -2.27
C ILE A 58 0.28 2.53 -2.51
N MET A 59 -0.11 3.71 -2.02
CA MET A 59 -1.47 4.22 -2.19
C MET A 59 -1.51 5.74 -2.22
N THR A 60 -2.64 6.31 -2.65
CA THR A 60 -2.91 7.74 -2.47
C THR A 60 -3.59 7.97 -1.12
N PRO A 61 -3.29 9.09 -0.42
CA PRO A 61 -3.86 9.35 0.90
C PRO A 61 -5.39 9.47 0.85
N GLN A 62 -5.92 9.99 -0.25
CA GLN A 62 -7.34 10.15 -0.48
C GLN A 62 -7.69 9.79 -1.93
N ILE A 63 -8.84 9.14 -2.13
CA ILE A 63 -9.48 9.00 -3.44
C ILE A 63 -10.96 9.31 -3.27
N LYS A 64 -11.46 10.34 -3.96
CA LYS A 64 -12.85 10.81 -3.82
C LYS A 64 -13.18 11.09 -2.34
N SER A 65 -14.20 10.42 -1.81
CA SER A 65 -14.66 10.54 -0.42
C SER A 65 -13.96 9.59 0.56
N SER A 66 -13.00 8.78 0.09
CA SER A 66 -12.32 7.79 0.93
C SER A 66 -10.97 8.32 1.41
N ASP A 67 -10.83 8.45 2.73
CA ASP A 67 -9.58 8.77 3.42
C ASP A 67 -8.85 7.47 3.79
N TYR A 68 -7.85 7.11 2.98
CA TYR A 68 -7.05 5.90 3.22
C TYR A 68 -5.98 6.12 4.26
N LEU A 69 -5.49 7.35 4.42
CA LEU A 69 -4.52 7.66 5.45
C LEU A 69 -5.14 7.37 6.82
N GLN A 70 -6.33 7.91 7.07
CA GLN A 70 -7.07 7.66 8.30
C GLN A 70 -7.40 6.17 8.48
N MET A 71 -7.84 5.49 7.41
CA MET A 71 -8.10 4.05 7.46
C MET A 71 -6.85 3.24 7.84
N MET A 72 -5.68 3.60 7.30
CA MET A 72 -4.42 2.92 7.62
C MET A 72 -3.96 3.23 9.05
N ILE A 73 -4.13 4.46 9.55
CA ILE A 73 -3.83 4.82 10.95
C ILE A 73 -4.72 3.99 11.90
N GLU A 74 -6.01 3.87 11.60
CA GLU A 74 -6.92 3.06 12.41
C GLU A 74 -6.63 1.55 12.37
N LEU A 75 -6.04 1.07 11.28
CA LEU A 75 -5.69 -0.34 11.09
C LEU A 75 -4.32 -0.68 11.70
N ILE A 76 -3.40 0.27 11.65
CA ILE A 76 -2.03 0.17 12.14
C ILE A 76 -1.67 1.47 12.87
N PRO A 77 -2.12 1.63 14.13
CA PRO A 77 -1.86 2.84 14.92
C PRO A 77 -0.37 3.15 15.09
N GLN A 78 0.48 2.12 14.98
CA GLN A 78 1.93 2.24 15.08
C GLN A 78 2.56 3.01 13.91
N ILE A 79 1.82 3.33 12.85
CA ILE A 79 2.35 4.12 11.72
C ILE A 79 2.90 5.47 12.19
N GLU A 80 2.27 6.12 13.18
CA GLU A 80 2.70 7.42 13.70
C GLU A 80 4.01 7.36 14.51
N THR A 81 4.31 6.21 15.11
CA THR A 81 5.44 6.02 16.01
C THR A 81 6.60 5.24 15.39
N CYS A 82 6.36 4.54 14.28
CA CYS A 82 7.37 3.73 13.61
C CYS A 82 8.36 4.56 12.79
N THR A 83 9.61 4.10 12.77
CA THR A 83 10.62 4.61 11.83
C THR A 83 10.33 4.11 10.42
N LYS A 84 10.62 4.94 9.41
CA LYS A 84 10.41 4.64 7.99
C LYS A 84 10.93 3.24 7.62
N GLY A 85 10.06 2.42 7.03
CA GLY A 85 10.39 1.09 6.51
C GLY A 85 10.47 -0.04 7.55
N ASN A 86 10.08 0.22 8.80
CA ASN A 86 10.01 -0.79 9.85
C ASN A 86 8.66 -0.77 10.57
N ILE A 87 7.58 -0.80 9.78
CA ILE A 87 6.22 -0.90 10.35
C ILE A 87 6.09 -2.27 11.03
N LYS A 88 5.68 -2.23 12.29
CA LYS A 88 5.33 -3.41 13.08
C LYS A 88 3.84 -3.33 13.40
N SER A 89 3.05 -4.10 12.65
CA SER A 89 1.62 -4.29 12.88
C SER A 89 1.38 -5.70 13.39
N GLU A 90 0.55 -5.83 14.42
CA GLU A 90 0.02 -7.13 14.85
C GLU A 90 -1.04 -7.64 13.87
N ASN A 91 -1.84 -6.75 13.30
CA ASN A 91 -2.94 -7.08 12.39
C ASN A 91 -2.43 -7.49 11.00
N ILE A 92 -1.38 -6.85 10.49
CA ILE A 92 -0.79 -7.12 9.16
C ILE A 92 0.72 -7.30 9.30
N PRO A 93 1.20 -8.45 9.82
CA PRO A 93 2.60 -8.65 10.16
C PRO A 93 3.53 -8.64 8.93
N SER A 94 2.99 -8.94 7.75
CA SER A 94 3.73 -8.95 6.48
C SER A 94 4.08 -7.54 5.99
N LEU A 95 3.27 -6.53 6.32
CA LEU A 95 3.45 -5.17 5.80
C LEU A 95 4.55 -4.43 6.56
N LYS A 96 5.65 -4.10 5.86
CA LYS A 96 6.82 -3.41 6.43
C LYS A 96 6.96 -1.97 5.96
N ASN A 97 6.43 -1.66 4.77
CA ASN A 97 6.53 -0.34 4.16
C ASN A 97 5.16 0.14 3.70
N LEU A 98 4.80 1.37 4.06
CA LEU A 98 3.65 2.09 3.53
C LEU A 98 4.17 3.34 2.81
N ILE A 99 3.72 3.55 1.58
CA ILE A 99 4.17 4.62 0.70
C ILE A 99 2.94 5.38 0.23
N PHE A 100 2.92 6.69 0.47
CA PHE A 100 1.90 7.56 -0.09
C PHE A 100 2.43 8.24 -1.36
N ALA A 101 1.74 8.02 -2.48
CA ALA A 101 1.94 8.80 -3.69
C ALA A 101 1.12 10.09 -3.56
N TRP A 102 1.78 11.22 -3.77
CA TRP A 102 1.09 12.50 -3.88
C TRP A 102 0.36 12.56 -5.21
N THR A 103 -0.96 12.69 -5.17
CA THR A 103 -1.77 13.06 -6.33
C THR A 103 -2.06 14.55 -6.28
N GLN A 104 -1.88 15.24 -7.41
CA GLN A 104 -2.48 16.56 -7.57
C GLN A 104 -4.00 16.39 -7.59
N ASP A 105 -4.72 17.19 -6.81
CA ASP A 105 -6.18 17.23 -6.86
C ASP A 105 -6.60 17.55 -8.30
N THR A 106 -7.01 16.52 -9.06
CA THR A 106 -7.76 16.75 -10.30
C THR A 106 -9.10 17.32 -9.89
N THR A 107 -9.18 18.65 -10.00
CA THR A 107 -10.35 19.49 -9.79
C THR A 107 -11.53 19.04 -10.65
#